data_AF-A0A0J6T5U3-F1
#
_entry.id   AF-A0A0J6T5U3-F1
#
_cell.length_a   1.000
_cell.length_b   1.000
_cell.length_c   1.000
_cell.angle_alpha   90.00
_cell.angle_beta   90.00
_cell.angle_gamma   90.00
#
_symmetry.space_group_name_H-M   'P 1'
#
loop_
_entity.id
_entity.type
_entity.pdbx_description
1 polymer ?
#
loop_
_entity_poly.entity_id
_entity_poly.type
_entity_poly.pdbx_seq_one_letter_code
_entity_poly.pdbx_strand_id
1 'polypeptide(L)'
;MPEPTSAPEPAPDWLGWLPPRLIAVDVETTGLAETDRVVSFGAVALTTASLAAGRPDLACHHLIFDPGRASHPMAEAVHGYDDWLLRHQDPAGAHAGTLADLLAGADLIVAHNAAFDLGFLNRELAAAGLPPVSAKVYCTMEAYRRRGEKGRAALDAVCRRIGIARVGARHGALEDAWLALRAYLWLQACPVAVARPRLAPPSNLRVPPPCPEGPLPRRP
;
A
#
# COMPACT_ATOMS: atom_id res chain seq x y z
N MET A 1 -11.30 36.42 32.22
CA MET A 1 -12.16 35.23 32.31
C MET A 1 -11.66 34.25 31.27
N PRO A 2 -11.36 32.99 31.61
CA PRO A 2 -11.04 31.98 30.60
C PRO A 2 -12.34 31.65 29.85
N GLU A 3 -12.29 31.62 28.52
CA GLU A 3 -13.42 31.16 27.71
C GLU A 3 -13.73 29.69 28.01
N PRO A 4 -15.02 29.29 28.03
CA PRO A 4 -15.37 27.90 28.20
C PRO A 4 -14.85 27.10 27.00
N THR A 5 -13.93 26.18 27.24
CA THR A 5 -13.53 25.18 26.26
C THR A 5 -14.78 24.39 25.88
N SER A 6 -15.29 24.61 24.66
CA SER A 6 -16.44 23.88 24.13
C SER A 6 -16.11 22.39 24.14
N ALA A 7 -17.02 21.57 24.67
CA ALA A 7 -16.93 20.12 24.55
C ALA A 7 -16.80 19.73 23.06
N PRO A 8 -15.98 18.72 22.72
CA PRO A 8 -15.86 18.28 21.34
C PRO A 8 -17.24 17.86 20.81
N GLU A 9 -17.58 18.33 19.61
CA GLU A 9 -18.81 17.92 18.93
C GLU A 9 -18.87 16.39 18.82
N PRO A 10 -20.06 15.78 18.95
CA PRO A 10 -20.22 14.35 18.78
C PRO A 10 -19.75 13.94 17.39
N ALA A 11 -19.03 12.81 17.32
CA ALA A 11 -18.59 12.26 16.04
C ALA A 11 -19.79 12.06 15.10
N PRO A 12 -19.67 12.40 13.80
CA PRO A 12 -20.76 12.18 12.85
C PRO A 12 -21.21 10.71 12.82
N ASP A 13 -22.49 10.44 12.60
CA ASP A 13 -23.04 9.08 12.54
C ASP A 13 -22.34 8.17 11.53
N TRP A 14 -21.71 8.74 10.49
CA TRP A 14 -20.95 7.98 9.50
C TRP A 14 -19.61 7.43 9.99
N LEU A 15 -19.14 7.90 11.15
CA LEU A 15 -17.87 7.49 11.73
C LEU A 15 -17.95 6.13 12.44
N GLY A 16 -19.15 5.76 12.92
CA GLY A 16 -19.36 4.65 13.86
C GLY A 16 -19.05 3.25 13.31
N TRP A 17 -18.93 3.09 11.99
CA TRP A 17 -18.60 1.81 11.36
C TRP A 17 -17.16 1.73 10.82
N LEU A 18 -16.39 2.83 10.87
CA LEU A 18 -14.99 2.81 10.45
C LEU A 18 -14.11 2.28 11.60
N PRO A 19 -13.17 1.37 11.31
CA PRO A 19 -12.25 0.88 12.32
C PRO A 19 -11.33 2.02 12.80
N PRO A 20 -10.85 2.01 14.05
CA PRO A 20 -10.08 3.13 14.61
C PRO A 20 -8.81 3.46 13.80
N ARG A 21 -8.09 2.43 13.35
CA ARG A 21 -6.89 2.56 12.51
C ARG A 21 -6.95 1.67 11.27
N LEU A 22 -6.99 2.33 10.12
CA LEU A 22 -6.92 1.74 8.79
C LEU A 22 -5.47 1.75 8.32
N ILE A 23 -4.99 0.66 7.74
CA ILE A 23 -3.74 0.64 6.98
C ILE A 23 -4.01 0.07 5.61
N ALA A 24 -3.98 0.92 4.59
CA ALA A 24 -4.04 0.44 3.22
C ALA A 24 -2.65 0.05 2.76
N VAL A 25 -2.53 -1.07 2.04
CA VAL A 25 -1.25 -1.61 1.57
C VAL A 25 -1.33 -2.04 0.12
N ASP A 26 -0.16 -2.06 -0.52
CA ASP A 26 0.05 -2.61 -1.85
C ASP A 26 1.50 -3.10 -1.98
N VAL A 27 1.72 -4.15 -2.76
CA VAL A 27 3.06 -4.64 -3.12
C VAL A 27 3.29 -4.67 -4.63
N GLU A 28 4.47 -4.22 -5.03
CA GLU A 28 5.01 -4.50 -6.35
C GLU A 28 5.88 -5.75 -6.29
N THR A 29 5.85 -6.56 -7.34
CA THR A 29 6.46 -7.90 -7.34
C THR A 29 7.19 -8.16 -8.66
N THR A 30 8.05 -9.17 -8.69
CA THR A 30 8.77 -9.57 -9.92
C THR A 30 7.86 -10.17 -10.99
N GLY A 31 6.59 -10.44 -10.66
CA GLY A 31 5.61 -11.10 -11.51
C GLY A 31 4.39 -11.52 -10.69
N LEU A 32 3.45 -12.25 -11.31
CA LEU A 32 2.16 -12.59 -10.69
C LEU A 32 2.11 -13.99 -10.06
N ALA A 33 3.19 -14.78 -10.15
CA ALA A 33 3.22 -16.14 -9.64
C ALA A 33 3.52 -16.19 -8.14
N GLU A 34 3.09 -17.26 -7.47
CA GLU A 34 3.38 -17.48 -6.04
C GLU A 34 4.89 -17.61 -5.71
N THR A 35 5.74 -17.83 -6.72
CA THR A 35 7.20 -17.91 -6.60
C THR A 35 7.91 -16.60 -6.92
N ASP A 36 7.19 -15.58 -7.38
CA ASP A 36 7.74 -14.24 -7.59
C ASP A 36 8.11 -13.60 -6.25
N ARG A 37 8.88 -12.52 -6.25
CA ARG A 37 9.41 -11.87 -5.03
C ARG A 37 8.93 -10.44 -4.93
N VAL A 38 8.85 -9.92 -3.70
CA VAL A 38 8.46 -8.52 -3.45
C VAL A 38 9.59 -7.60 -3.89
N VAL A 39 9.22 -6.55 -4.61
CA VAL A 39 10.12 -5.52 -5.15
C VAL A 39 9.92 -4.20 -4.39
N SER A 40 8.67 -3.87 -4.05
CA SER A 40 8.35 -2.66 -3.30
C SER A 40 7.12 -2.88 -2.45
N PHE A 41 7.03 -2.15 -1.34
CA PHE A 41 5.89 -2.14 -0.43
C PHE A 41 5.47 -0.70 -0.16
N GLY A 42 4.17 -0.45 -0.24
CA GLY A 42 3.56 0.82 0.09
C GLY A 42 2.50 0.62 1.16
N ALA A 43 2.45 1.53 2.12
CA ALA A 43 1.38 1.58 3.09
C ALA A 43 0.96 3.02 3.39
N VAL A 44 -0.34 3.20 3.57
CA VAL A 44 -0.96 4.45 3.98
C VAL A 44 -1.85 4.18 5.18
N ALA A 45 -1.44 4.66 6.34
CA ALA A 45 -2.20 4.57 7.57
C ALA A 45 -3.05 5.84 7.77
N LEU A 46 -4.30 5.62 8.15
CA LEU A 46 -5.30 6.65 8.43
C LEU A 46 -6.02 6.29 9.72
N THR A 47 -6.19 7.27 10.61
CA THR A 47 -6.99 7.06 11.82
C THR A 47 -8.37 7.67 11.66
N THR A 48 -9.39 7.00 12.18
CA THR A 48 -10.76 7.50 12.17
C THR A 48 -10.90 8.78 13.03
N ALA A 49 -10.05 8.95 14.05
CA ALA A 49 -9.94 10.20 14.80
C ALA A 49 -9.47 11.39 13.93
N SER A 50 -8.50 11.17 13.03
CA SER A 50 -8.02 12.21 12.10
C SER A 50 -9.12 12.64 11.11
N LEU A 51 -9.92 11.68 10.64
CA LEU A 51 -11.09 11.95 9.81
C LEU A 51 -12.15 12.79 10.55
N ALA A 52 -12.46 12.42 11.79
CA ALA A 52 -13.42 13.15 12.62
C ALA A 52 -12.98 14.60 12.90
N ALA A 53 -11.68 14.83 13.06
CA ALA A 53 -11.11 16.15 13.27
C ALA A 53 -11.06 17.01 12.00
N GLY A 54 -11.56 16.52 10.85
CA GLY A 54 -11.47 17.20 9.55
C GLY A 54 -10.03 17.34 9.04
N ARG A 55 -9.08 16.60 9.61
CA ARG A 55 -7.65 16.63 9.30
C ARG A 55 -7.19 15.21 9.00
N PRO A 56 -7.44 14.67 7.78
CA PRO A 56 -7.13 13.30 7.43
C PRO A 56 -5.61 13.10 7.26
N ASP A 57 -4.90 13.11 8.39
CA ASP A 57 -3.45 12.96 8.44
C ASP A 57 -3.06 11.53 8.05
N LEU A 58 -2.27 11.42 7.00
CA LEU A 58 -1.78 10.16 6.47
C LEU A 58 -0.36 9.90 6.95
N ALA A 59 -0.13 8.74 7.55
CA ALA A 59 1.22 8.22 7.76
C ALA A 59 1.57 7.27 6.61
N CYS A 60 2.61 7.60 5.86
CA CYS A 60 3.02 6.87 4.67
C CYS A 60 4.31 6.09 4.92
N HIS A 61 4.35 4.83 4.48
CA HIS A 61 5.55 4.00 4.44
C HIS A 61 5.75 3.50 3.02
N HIS A 62 6.96 3.67 2.49
CA HIS A 62 7.30 3.24 1.13
C HIS A 62 8.69 2.64 1.15
N LEU A 63 8.79 1.38 0.78
CA LEU A 63 10.02 0.59 0.82
C LEU A 63 10.28 -0.06 -0.53
N ILE A 64 11.56 -0.30 -0.83
CA ILE A 64 12.04 -1.01 -2.01
C ILE A 64 12.99 -2.13 -1.55
N PHE A 65 13.01 -3.24 -2.26
CA PHE A 65 13.76 -4.43 -1.86
C PHE A 65 14.55 -5.04 -3.02
N ASP A 66 15.62 -5.76 -2.71
CA ASP A 66 16.23 -6.69 -3.65
C ASP A 66 15.43 -8.01 -3.66
N PRO A 67 14.72 -8.34 -4.76
CA PRO A 67 14.00 -9.61 -4.87
C PRO A 67 14.91 -10.84 -5.03
N GLY A 68 16.23 -10.68 -5.21
CA GLY A 68 17.16 -11.78 -5.47
C GLY A 68 17.07 -12.36 -6.89
N ARG A 69 16.25 -11.76 -7.77
CA ARG A 69 16.05 -12.18 -9.17
C ARG A 69 15.59 -11.01 -10.06
N ALA A 70 15.80 -11.12 -11.37
CA ALA A 70 15.23 -10.15 -12.30
C ALA A 70 13.69 -10.24 -12.33
N SER A 71 13.03 -9.09 -12.50
CA SER A 71 11.60 -9.01 -12.76
C SER A 71 11.26 -9.55 -14.14
N HIS A 72 10.05 -10.09 -14.28
CA HIS A 72 9.48 -10.33 -15.60
C HIS A 72 9.35 -8.99 -16.34
N PRO A 73 9.64 -8.90 -17.65
CA PRO A 73 9.62 -7.62 -18.38
C PRO A 73 8.30 -6.85 -18.27
N MET A 74 7.17 -7.57 -18.19
CA MET A 74 5.86 -6.93 -17.98
C MET A 74 5.70 -6.31 -16.58
N ALA A 75 6.25 -6.93 -15.54
CA ALA A 75 6.22 -6.37 -14.18
C ALA A 75 7.13 -5.14 -14.09
N GLU A 76 8.33 -5.24 -14.68
CA GLU A 76 9.26 -4.11 -14.77
C GLU A 76 8.65 -2.91 -15.52
N ALA A 77 7.94 -3.15 -16.63
CA ALA A 77 7.25 -2.10 -17.35
C ALA A 77 6.14 -1.42 -16.52
N VAL A 78 5.53 -2.15 -15.58
CA VAL A 78 4.47 -1.67 -14.69
C VAL A 78 5.03 -0.82 -13.55
N HIS A 79 5.97 -1.36 -12.76
CA HIS A 79 6.50 -0.68 -11.57
C HIS A 79 7.72 0.23 -11.84
N GLY A 80 8.42 0.02 -12.95
CA GLY A 80 9.55 0.85 -13.41
C GLY A 80 10.89 0.65 -12.69
N TYR A 81 10.96 -0.17 -11.65
CA TYR A 81 12.23 -0.57 -11.03
C TYR A 81 13.02 -1.57 -11.87
N ASP A 82 14.15 -1.12 -12.42
CA ASP A 82 15.06 -1.99 -13.18
C ASP A 82 15.89 -2.91 -12.28
N ASP A 83 16.40 -3.99 -12.87
CA ASP A 83 17.17 -5.01 -12.16
C ASP A 83 18.49 -4.47 -11.57
N TRP A 84 19.09 -3.42 -12.16
CA TRP A 84 20.33 -2.83 -11.63
C TRP A 84 20.09 -2.08 -10.32
N LEU A 85 19.04 -1.26 -10.27
CA LEU A 85 18.60 -0.56 -9.07
C LEU A 85 18.28 -1.55 -7.94
N LEU A 86 17.52 -2.60 -8.25
CA LEU A 86 17.02 -3.55 -7.26
C LEU A 86 18.14 -4.36 -6.59
N ARG A 87 19.17 -4.76 -7.32
CA ARG A 87 20.33 -5.52 -6.79
C ARG A 87 21.16 -4.76 -5.74
N HIS A 88 20.94 -3.46 -5.58
CA HIS A 88 21.63 -2.63 -4.59
C HIS A 88 20.82 -2.35 -3.33
N GLN A 89 19.59 -2.87 -3.25
CA GLN A 89 18.69 -2.68 -2.12
C GLN A 89 18.84 -3.81 -1.09
N ASP A 90 18.27 -3.64 0.09
CA ASP A 90 18.18 -4.72 1.07
C ASP A 90 17.09 -5.73 0.68
N PRO A 91 17.24 -7.03 1.02
CA PRO A 91 16.14 -7.99 0.85
C PRO A 91 14.97 -7.65 1.78
N ALA A 92 13.75 -7.99 1.37
CA ALA A 92 12.54 -7.73 2.17
C ALA A 92 12.62 -8.31 3.59
N GLY A 93 13.28 -9.47 3.76
CA GLY A 93 13.51 -10.11 5.06
C GLY A 93 14.26 -9.23 6.07
N ALA A 94 15.13 -8.32 5.63
CA ALA A 94 15.83 -7.38 6.52
C ALA A 94 14.88 -6.35 7.17
N HIS A 95 13.69 -6.17 6.59
CA HIS A 95 12.65 -5.25 7.06
C HIS A 95 11.40 -5.97 7.60
N ALA A 96 11.40 -7.31 7.67
CA ALA A 96 10.23 -8.10 8.03
C ALA A 96 9.66 -7.74 9.42
N GLY A 97 10.52 -7.47 10.41
CA GLY A 97 10.08 -7.02 11.74
C GLY A 97 9.36 -5.68 11.68
N THR A 98 9.90 -4.69 10.96
CA THR A 98 9.26 -3.38 10.75
C THR A 98 7.92 -3.51 10.04
N LEU A 99 7.83 -4.40 9.03
CA LEU A 99 6.57 -4.68 8.34
C LEU A 99 5.56 -5.33 9.29
N ALA A 100 5.98 -6.31 10.10
CA ALA A 100 5.11 -6.96 11.08
C ALA A 100 4.55 -5.96 12.09
N ASP A 101 5.41 -5.11 12.68
CA ASP A 101 5.00 -4.11 13.66
C ASP A 101 4.01 -3.10 13.05
N LEU A 102 4.28 -2.64 11.82
CA LEU A 102 3.38 -1.73 11.10
C LEU A 102 2.00 -2.36 10.90
N LEU A 103 1.95 -3.60 10.42
CA LEU A 103 0.70 -4.30 10.09
C LEU A 103 -0.06 -4.75 11.35
N ALA A 104 0.64 -5.10 12.43
CA ALA A 104 0.05 -5.45 13.71
C ALA A 104 -0.67 -4.26 14.36
N GLY A 105 -0.24 -3.04 14.05
CA GLY A 105 -0.91 -1.81 14.48
C GLY A 105 -2.21 -1.48 13.72
N ALA A 106 -2.66 -2.30 12.79
CA ALA A 106 -3.91 -2.07 12.05
C ALA A 106 -5.11 -2.75 12.72
N ASP A 107 -6.21 -2.01 12.91
CA ASP A 107 -7.50 -2.63 13.20
C ASP A 107 -8.12 -3.27 11.93
N LEU A 108 -7.81 -2.68 10.77
CA LEU A 108 -8.19 -3.19 9.46
C LEU A 108 -7.11 -2.87 8.43
N ILE A 109 -6.64 -3.91 7.74
CA ILE A 109 -5.82 -3.78 6.54
C ILE A 109 -6.73 -3.70 5.32
N VAL A 110 -6.45 -2.75 4.45
CA VAL A 110 -7.17 -2.53 3.19
C VAL A 110 -6.20 -2.80 2.04
N ALA A 111 -6.60 -3.59 1.06
CA ALA A 111 -5.82 -3.76 -0.16
C ALA A 111 -6.74 -3.98 -1.36
N HIS A 112 -6.19 -3.82 -2.56
CA HIS A 112 -6.90 -4.12 -3.80
C HIS A 112 -6.40 -5.43 -4.36
N ASN A 113 -7.25 -6.48 -4.35
CA ASN A 113 -6.82 -7.87 -4.51
C ASN A 113 -6.00 -8.39 -3.32
N ALA A 114 -6.48 -8.13 -2.10
CA ALA A 114 -5.75 -8.33 -0.85
C ALA A 114 -5.11 -9.72 -0.64
N ALA A 115 -5.69 -10.79 -1.21
CA ALA A 115 -5.10 -12.13 -1.13
C ALA A 115 -3.70 -12.18 -1.79
N PHE A 116 -3.50 -11.40 -2.86
CA PHE A 116 -2.20 -11.24 -3.51
C PHE A 116 -1.20 -10.56 -2.57
N ASP A 117 -1.49 -9.33 -2.13
CA ASP A 117 -0.57 -8.56 -1.30
C ASP A 117 -0.19 -9.29 -0.02
N LEU A 118 -1.19 -9.83 0.69
CA LEU A 118 -0.95 -10.56 1.93
C LEU A 118 -0.28 -11.90 1.72
N GLY A 119 -0.49 -12.56 0.58
CA GLY A 119 0.23 -13.79 0.24
C GLY A 119 1.74 -13.54 0.17
N PHE A 120 2.15 -12.47 -0.50
CA PHE A 120 3.55 -12.06 -0.57
C PHE A 120 4.10 -11.62 0.80
N LEU A 121 3.38 -10.74 1.51
CA LEU A 121 3.82 -10.25 2.82
C LEU A 121 3.97 -11.39 3.83
N ASN A 122 2.96 -12.28 3.94
CA ASN A 122 3.02 -13.42 4.86
C ASN A 122 4.17 -14.38 4.54
N ARG A 123 4.55 -14.52 3.27
CA ARG A 123 5.70 -15.34 2.89
C ARG A 123 7.01 -14.71 3.32
N GLU A 124 7.19 -13.40 3.13
CA GLU A 124 8.41 -12.71 3.61
C GLU A 124 8.47 -12.71 5.15
N LEU A 125 7.32 -12.59 5.85
CA LEU A 125 7.24 -12.74 7.31
C LEU A 125 7.61 -14.17 7.76
N ALA A 126 7.05 -15.19 7.11
CA ALA A 126 7.34 -16.59 7.43
C ALA A 126 8.82 -16.93 7.20
N ALA A 127 9.42 -16.42 6.12
CA ALA A 127 10.85 -16.58 5.86
C ALA A 127 11.74 -15.93 6.95
N ALA A 128 11.23 -14.88 7.61
CA ALA A 128 11.89 -14.24 8.75
C ALA A 128 11.53 -14.87 10.11
N GLY A 129 10.76 -15.96 10.14
CA GLY A 129 10.31 -16.61 11.38
C GLY A 129 9.23 -15.84 12.15
N LEU A 130 8.53 -14.92 11.49
CA LEU A 130 7.47 -14.10 12.08
C LEU A 130 6.09 -14.70 11.79
N PRO A 131 5.09 -14.47 12.67
CA PRO A 131 3.73 -14.92 12.43
C PRO A 131 3.11 -14.18 11.22
N PRO A 132 2.10 -14.78 10.57
CA PRO A 132 1.37 -14.10 9.52
C PRO A 132 0.59 -12.90 10.07
N VAL A 133 0.21 -12.00 9.18
CA VAL A 133 -0.67 -10.87 9.46
C VAL A 133 -1.97 -11.35 10.10
N SER A 134 -2.25 -10.85 11.31
CA SER A 134 -3.43 -11.23 12.11
C SER A 134 -4.57 -10.22 12.06
N ALA A 135 -4.31 -9.01 11.55
CA ALA A 135 -5.33 -7.96 11.46
C ALA A 135 -6.47 -8.37 10.52
N LYS A 136 -7.66 -7.79 10.73
CA LYS A 136 -8.78 -7.98 9.79
C LYS A 136 -8.39 -7.43 8.41
N VAL A 137 -8.90 -8.07 7.36
CA VAL A 137 -8.54 -7.73 5.98
C VAL A 137 -9.79 -7.34 5.20
N TYR A 138 -9.68 -6.27 4.42
CA TYR A 138 -10.70 -5.82 3.49
C TYR A 138 -10.15 -5.74 2.06
N CYS A 139 -10.72 -6.57 1.19
CA CYS A 139 -10.40 -6.56 -0.23
C CYS A 139 -11.36 -5.62 -0.99
N THR A 140 -10.85 -4.49 -1.46
CA THR A 140 -11.65 -3.49 -2.19
C THR A 140 -12.16 -4.01 -3.53
N MET A 141 -11.39 -4.86 -4.22
CA MET A 141 -11.82 -5.49 -5.48
C MET A 141 -13.04 -6.40 -5.27
N GLU A 142 -13.01 -7.25 -4.26
CA GLU A 142 -14.14 -8.15 -3.95
C GLU A 142 -15.36 -7.36 -3.48
N ALA A 143 -15.16 -6.38 -2.60
CA ALA A 143 -16.24 -5.52 -2.12
C ALA A 143 -16.92 -4.75 -3.27
N TYR A 144 -16.12 -4.23 -4.22
CA TYR A 144 -16.65 -3.58 -5.42
C TYR A 144 -17.54 -4.52 -6.23
N ARG A 145 -17.09 -5.77 -6.46
CA ARG A 145 -17.88 -6.79 -7.17
C ARG A 145 -19.15 -7.16 -6.40
N ARG A 146 -19.07 -7.37 -5.08
CA ARG A 146 -20.21 -7.76 -4.23
C ARG A 146 -21.27 -6.66 -4.15
N ARG A 147 -20.88 -5.38 -4.20
CA ARG A 147 -21.81 -4.24 -4.24
C ARG A 147 -22.63 -4.18 -5.54
N GLY A 148 -22.26 -4.96 -6.57
CA GLY A 148 -22.96 -4.99 -7.85
C GLY A 148 -22.64 -3.80 -8.75
N GLU A 149 -21.52 -3.12 -8.52
CA GLU A 149 -21.07 -2.02 -9.37
C GLU A 149 -20.74 -2.51 -10.79
N LYS A 150 -21.23 -1.79 -11.81
CA LYS A 150 -21.00 -2.16 -13.21
C LYS A 150 -19.56 -1.88 -13.63
N GLY A 151 -19.02 -2.73 -14.53
CA GLY A 151 -17.73 -2.52 -15.17
C GLY A 151 -16.58 -3.34 -14.58
N ARG A 152 -15.34 -3.01 -15.01
CA ARG A 152 -14.13 -3.70 -14.56
C ARG A 152 -13.82 -3.34 -13.11
N ALA A 153 -13.40 -4.34 -12.33
CA ALA A 153 -13.06 -4.18 -10.92
C ALA A 153 -11.57 -3.92 -10.66
N ALA A 154 -10.77 -3.66 -11.70
CA ALA A 154 -9.35 -3.30 -11.54
C ALA A 154 -9.22 -1.94 -10.84
N LEU A 155 -8.16 -1.74 -10.05
CA LEU A 155 -7.99 -0.55 -9.21
C LEU A 155 -8.17 0.75 -9.98
N ASP A 156 -7.51 0.89 -11.13
CA ASP A 156 -7.66 2.05 -12.03
C ASP A 156 -9.10 2.28 -12.49
N ALA A 157 -9.84 1.22 -12.77
CA ALA A 157 -11.23 1.34 -13.20
C ALA A 157 -12.13 1.81 -12.05
N VAL A 158 -11.89 1.31 -10.84
CA VAL A 158 -12.57 1.77 -9.62
C VAL A 158 -12.22 3.23 -9.33
N CYS A 159 -10.94 3.60 -9.39
CA CYS A 159 -10.46 4.96 -9.15
C CYS A 159 -11.06 5.97 -10.13
N ARG A 160 -11.09 5.63 -11.43
CA ARG A 160 -11.75 6.47 -12.44
C ARG A 160 -13.23 6.70 -12.15
N ARG A 161 -13.94 5.69 -11.65
CA ARG A 161 -15.36 5.81 -11.29
C ARG A 161 -15.60 6.80 -10.15
N ILE A 162 -14.63 6.95 -9.25
CA ILE A 162 -14.70 7.89 -8.12
C ILE A 162 -14.00 9.22 -8.41
N GLY A 163 -13.67 9.49 -9.69
CA GLY A 163 -13.07 10.75 -10.12
C GLY A 163 -11.59 10.92 -9.76
N ILE A 164 -10.89 9.82 -9.47
CA ILE A 164 -9.46 9.82 -9.11
C ILE A 164 -8.66 9.17 -10.24
N ALA A 165 -7.53 9.79 -10.58
CA ALA A 165 -6.55 9.26 -11.52
C ALA A 165 -5.19 9.08 -10.85
N ARG A 166 -4.33 8.27 -11.45
CA ARG A 166 -2.94 8.07 -11.06
C ARG A 166 -2.06 9.25 -11.48
N VAL A 167 -0.94 9.48 -10.80
CA VAL A 167 0.09 10.44 -11.22
C VAL A 167 1.12 9.73 -12.08
N GLY A 168 0.92 9.79 -13.40
CA GLY A 168 1.79 9.14 -14.37
C GLY A 168 1.27 7.77 -14.82
N ALA A 169 2.09 7.08 -15.62
CA ALA A 169 1.70 5.85 -16.30
C ALA A 169 2.09 4.56 -15.56
N ARG A 170 3.02 4.64 -14.60
CA ARG A 170 3.54 3.49 -13.85
C ARG A 170 2.78 3.29 -12.56
N HIS A 171 2.71 2.04 -12.13
CA HIS A 171 2.23 1.69 -10.80
C HIS A 171 3.32 1.94 -9.78
N GLY A 172 2.90 2.19 -8.55
CA GLY A 172 3.81 2.47 -7.46
C GLY A 172 3.13 2.16 -6.15
N ALA A 173 3.73 1.26 -5.39
CA ALA A 173 3.14 0.69 -4.19
C ALA A 173 2.51 1.73 -3.24
N LEU A 174 3.18 2.87 -3.02
CA LEU A 174 2.63 3.92 -2.15
C LEU A 174 1.38 4.59 -2.75
N GLU A 175 1.38 4.87 -4.05
CA GLU A 175 0.21 5.45 -4.71
C GLU A 175 -0.94 4.44 -4.76
N ASP A 176 -0.66 3.19 -5.11
CA ASP A 176 -1.66 2.12 -5.15
C ASP A 176 -2.27 1.83 -3.79
N ALA A 177 -1.49 1.84 -2.71
CA ALA A 177 -2.01 1.78 -1.34
C ALA A 177 -2.95 2.96 -1.03
N TRP A 178 -2.60 4.18 -1.43
CA TRP A 178 -3.48 5.34 -1.29
C TRP A 178 -4.76 5.20 -2.14
N LEU A 179 -4.65 4.73 -3.38
CA LEU A 179 -5.80 4.49 -4.26
C LEU A 179 -6.73 3.41 -3.67
N ALA A 180 -6.19 2.34 -3.09
CA ALA A 180 -6.95 1.33 -2.38
C ALA A 180 -7.67 1.92 -1.15
N LEU A 181 -7.01 2.79 -0.38
CA LEU A 181 -7.66 3.53 0.72
C LEU A 181 -8.82 4.39 0.22
N ARG A 182 -8.64 5.13 -0.88
CA ARG A 182 -9.70 5.95 -1.48
C ARG A 182 -10.88 5.10 -1.98
N ALA A 183 -10.60 3.96 -2.60
CA ALA A 183 -11.63 3.01 -3.00
C ALA A 183 -12.40 2.47 -1.80
N TYR A 184 -11.72 2.12 -0.71
CA TYR A 184 -12.36 1.69 0.54
C TYR A 184 -13.27 2.77 1.11
N LEU A 185 -12.78 4.00 1.28
CA LEU A 185 -13.57 5.10 1.84
C LEU A 185 -14.83 5.37 0.99
N TRP A 186 -14.72 5.32 -0.34
CA TRP A 186 -15.88 5.43 -1.22
C TRP A 186 -16.87 4.25 -1.08
N LEU A 187 -16.36 3.02 -0.95
CA LEU A 187 -17.19 1.83 -0.71
C LEU A 187 -17.95 1.93 0.62
N GLN A 188 -17.35 2.59 1.63
CA GLN A 188 -17.97 2.88 2.93
C GLN A 188 -18.83 4.14 2.94
N ALA A 189 -19.03 4.80 1.79
CA ALA A 189 -19.75 6.07 1.68
C ALA A 189 -19.21 7.16 2.63
N CYS A 190 -17.91 7.13 2.93
CA CYS A 190 -17.26 8.15 3.75
C CYS A 190 -17.23 9.47 2.96
N PRO A 191 -17.79 10.57 3.51
CA PRO A 191 -17.89 11.85 2.81
C PRO A 191 -16.59 12.65 2.82
N VAL A 192 -15.59 12.23 3.60
CA VAL A 192 -14.34 12.97 3.77
C VAL A 192 -13.42 12.76 2.58
N ALA A 193 -13.05 13.88 1.96
CA ALA A 193 -11.99 13.90 0.96
C ALA A 193 -10.64 13.73 1.66
N VAL A 194 -9.90 12.72 1.24
CA VAL A 194 -8.53 12.45 1.69
C VAL A 194 -7.62 12.82 0.53
N ALA A 195 -6.78 13.83 0.73
CA ALA A 195 -5.85 14.30 -0.29
C ALA A 195 -4.80 13.23 -0.61
N ARG A 196 -4.24 13.30 -1.82
CA ARG A 196 -3.11 12.45 -2.19
C ARG A 196 -1.89 12.83 -1.33
N PRO A 197 -1.19 11.88 -0.70
CA PRO A 197 0.05 12.17 -0.01
C PRO A 197 1.12 12.59 -1.01
N ARG A 198 2.20 13.18 -0.50
CA ARG A 198 3.42 13.35 -1.30
C ARG A 198 3.96 11.96 -1.64
N LEU A 199 4.02 11.64 -2.92
CA LEU A 199 4.60 10.38 -3.43
C LEU A 199 6.13 10.48 -3.38
N ALA A 200 6.69 10.38 -2.18
CA ALA A 200 8.13 10.38 -1.95
C ALA A 200 8.77 9.06 -2.46
N PRO A 201 10.05 9.09 -2.86
CA PRO A 201 10.79 7.86 -3.15
C PRO A 201 10.83 6.92 -1.93
N PRO A 202 11.12 5.63 -2.13
CA PRO A 202 11.25 4.68 -1.02
C PRO A 202 12.24 5.18 0.03
N SER A 203 11.88 5.07 1.31
CA SER A 203 12.69 5.64 2.41
C SER A 203 13.98 4.87 2.66
N ASN A 204 14.05 3.59 2.26
CA ASN A 204 15.24 2.75 2.32
C ASN A 204 16.01 2.67 0.99
N LEU A 205 15.69 3.55 0.03
CA LEU A 205 16.34 3.56 -1.28
C LEU A 205 17.86 3.83 -1.14
N ARG A 206 18.66 2.86 -1.58
CA ARG A 206 20.10 3.00 -1.77
C ARG A 206 20.39 3.42 -3.19
N VAL A 207 21.11 4.51 -3.37
CA VAL A 207 21.52 4.98 -4.69
C VAL A 207 22.55 4.00 -5.28
N PRO A 208 22.26 3.34 -6.41
CA PRO A 208 23.21 2.42 -7.02
C PRO A 208 24.36 3.20 -7.68
N PRO A 209 25.54 2.58 -7.84
CA PRO A 209 26.57 3.12 -8.72
C PRO A 209 26.06 3.19 -10.18
N PRO A 210 26.75 3.91 -11.08
CA PRO A 210 26.41 3.94 -12.49
C PRO A 210 26.26 2.53 -13.07
N CYS A 211 25.21 2.33 -13.87
CA CYS A 211 24.98 1.05 -14.55
C CYS A 211 26.15 0.75 -15.49
N PRO A 212 26.75 -0.45 -15.45
CA PRO A 212 27.90 -0.78 -16.30
C PRO A 212 27.49 -0.79 -17.77
N GLU A 213 28.45 -0.45 -18.64
CA GLU A 213 28.28 -0.64 -20.08
C GLU A 213 28.33 -2.14 -20.41
N GLY A 214 27.25 -2.67 -20.98
CA GLY A 214 27.15 -4.09 -21.38
C GLY A 214 26.27 -4.95 -20.46
N PRO A 215 26.42 -6.29 -20.51
CA PRO A 215 25.62 -7.19 -19.67
C PRO A 215 25.85 -6.96 -18.18
N LEU A 216 24.76 -6.98 -17.40
CA LEU A 216 24.86 -6.87 -15.95
C LEU A 216 25.72 -8.01 -15.37
N PRO A 217 26.53 -7.74 -14.33
CA PRO A 217 27.28 -8.78 -13.63
C PRO A 217 26.35 -9.85 -13.08
N ARG A 218 26.85 -11.05 -12.78
CA ARG A 218 26.03 -12.07 -12.11
C ARG A 218 25.61 -11.56 -10.73
N ARG A 219 24.38 -11.89 -10.32
CA ARG A 219 23.92 -11.65 -8.95
C ARG A 219 24.83 -12.45 -7.99
N PRO A 220 25.25 -11.86 -6.86
CA PRO A 220 25.99 -12.59 -5.84
C PRO A 220 25.18 -13.72 -5.23
#